data_AF-A0A015JUT4-F1
#
_entry.id   AF-A0A015JUT4-F1
#
_cell.length_a   1.000
_cell.length_b   1.000
_cell.length_c   1.000
_cell.angle_alpha   90.00
_cell.angle_beta   90.00
_cell.angle_gamma   90.00
#
_symmetry.space_group_name_H-M   'P 1'
#
loop_
_entity.id
_entity.type
_entity.pdbx_description
1 polymer ?
#
loop_
_entity_poly.entity_id
_entity_poly.type
_entity_poly.pdbx_seq_one_letter_code
_entity_poly.pdbx_strand_id
1 'polypeptide(L)' 'MAETSTPYTLASTSTTVAGNELAEEIKKYKIEALIEYLQKEEDLGLDDDDLEIFRKQKIMGRDFLKTSKEEF' A
#
# COMPACT_ATOMS: atom_id res chain seq x y z
N MET A 1 10.75 37.81 -34.62
CA MET A 1 10.24 37.52 -33.26
C MET A 1 9.94 36.03 -33.23
N ALA A 2 10.73 35.26 -32.49
CA ALA A 2 10.55 33.81 -32.38
C ALA A 2 10.25 33.52 -30.91
N GLU A 3 9.02 33.11 -30.62
CA GLU A 3 8.66 32.59 -29.31
C GLU A 3 8.36 31.10 -29.46
N THR A 4 9.40 30.31 -29.19
CA THR A 4 9.30 28.88 -28.92
C THR A 4 8.70 28.70 -27.54
N SER A 5 7.37 28.58 -27.47
CA SER A 5 6.69 28.14 -26.25
C SER A 5 6.85 26.63 -26.11
N THR A 6 7.71 26.26 -25.17
CA THR A 6 7.97 24.91 -24.67
C THR A 6 6.68 24.12 -24.40
N PRO A 7 6.63 22.81 -24.71
CA PRO A 7 5.52 21.98 -24.29
C PRO A 7 5.55 21.86 -22.77
N TYR A 8 4.51 22.35 -22.09
CA TYR A 8 4.33 22.19 -20.66
C TYR A 8 4.23 20.70 -20.36
N THR A 9 5.27 20.17 -19.71
CA THR A 9 5.33 18.82 -19.15
C THR A 9 4.07 18.60 -18.33
N LEU A 10 3.31 17.56 -18.68
CA LEU A 10 2.19 17.04 -17.89
C LEU A 10 2.68 16.89 -16.45
N ALA A 11 2.21 17.77 -15.57
CA ALA A 11 2.40 17.63 -14.15
C ALA A 11 1.80 16.27 -13.78
N SER A 12 2.68 15.32 -13.41
CA SER A 12 2.29 14.09 -12.77
C SER A 12 1.34 14.45 -11.64
N THR A 13 0.06 14.17 -11.84
CA THR A 13 -0.95 14.19 -10.80
C THR A 13 -0.49 13.18 -9.76
N SER A 14 0.29 13.64 -8.79
CA SER A 14 0.47 12.93 -7.54
C SER A 14 -0.90 12.95 -6.89
N THR A 15 -1.58 11.81 -6.93
CA THR A 15 -2.90 11.62 -6.35
C THR A 15 -2.80 11.73 -4.83
N THR A 16 -2.81 12.95 -4.32
CA THR A 16 -2.77 13.24 -2.87
C THR A 16 -4.16 13.11 -2.22
N VAL A 17 -5.04 12.29 -2.80
CA VAL A 17 -6.35 11.84 -2.26
C VAL A 17 -6.38 10.31 -2.04
N ALA A 18 -5.33 9.57 -2.43
CA ALA A 18 -5.36 8.10 -2.47
C ALA A 18 -5.09 7.39 -1.12
N GLY A 19 -4.51 8.07 -0.13
CA GLY A 19 -4.04 7.42 1.10
C GLY A 19 -5.15 6.83 1.97
N ASN A 20 -6.32 7.48 2.03
CA ASN A 20 -7.46 6.96 2.80
C ASN A 20 -8.24 5.88 2.03
N GLU A 21 -8.23 5.90 0.69
CA GLU A 21 -8.93 4.89 -0.11
C GLU A 21 -8.26 3.52 -0.01
N LEU A 22 -6.92 3.48 -0.07
CA LEU A 22 -6.14 2.26 0.04
C LEU A 22 -6.30 1.59 1.42
N ALA A 23 -6.25 2.38 2.51
CA ALA A 23 -6.47 1.85 3.84
C ALA A 23 -7.89 1.27 4.01
N GLU A 24 -8.91 1.92 3.48
CA GLU A 24 -10.29 1.39 3.53
C GLU A 24 -10.51 0.16 2.64
N GLU A 25 -9.69 -0.01 1.60
CA GLU A 25 -9.65 -1.23 0.79
C GLU A 25 -8.97 -2.38 1.56
N ILE A 26 -7.74 -2.17 2.04
CA ILE A 26 -6.96 -3.17 2.79
C ILE A 26 -7.74 -3.66 4.01
N LYS A 27 -8.47 -2.78 4.70
CA LYS A 27 -9.34 -3.12 5.84
C LYS A 27 -10.36 -4.23 5.56
N LYS A 28 -10.77 -4.42 4.30
CA LYS A 28 -11.73 -5.44 3.87
C LYS A 28 -11.07 -6.79 3.55
N TYR A 29 -9.74 -6.84 3.41
CA TYR A 29 -9.04 -8.03 2.99
C TYR A 29 -9.04 -9.11 4.09
N LYS A 30 -9.36 -10.33 3.66
CA LYS A 30 -9.09 -11.54 4.43
C LYS A 30 -7.61 -11.89 4.32
N ILE A 31 -7.14 -12.76 5.21
CA ILE A 31 -5.72 -13.15 5.35
C ILE A 31 -5.04 -13.42 4.00
N GLU A 32 -5.61 -14.29 3.16
CA GLU A 32 -5.02 -14.65 1.86
C GLU A 32 -4.92 -13.47 0.89
N ALA A 33 -5.96 -12.62 0.84
CA ALA A 33 -5.95 -11.43 -0.02
C ALA A 33 -4.96 -10.38 0.47
N LEU A 34 -4.77 -10.26 1.79
CA LEU A 34 -3.75 -9.41 2.38
C LEU A 34 -2.35 -9.91 2.04
N ILE A 35 -2.09 -11.22 2.15
CA ILE A 35 -0.80 -11.82 1.79
C ILE A 35 -0.50 -11.63 0.30
N GLU A 36 -1.47 -11.89 -0.58
CA GLU A 36 -1.30 -11.69 -2.02
C GLU A 36 -1.01 -10.22 -2.36
N TYR A 37 -1.65 -9.30 -1.64
CA TYR A 37 -1.38 -7.86 -1.79
C TYR A 37 0.06 -7.53 -1.36
N LEU A 38 0.49 -7.97 -0.17
CA LEU A 38 1.84 -7.70 0.34
C LEU A 38 2.95 -8.35 -0.51
N GLN A 39 2.70 -9.53 -1.10
CA GLN A 39 3.64 -10.19 -2.01
C GLN A 39 3.87 -9.44 -3.33
N LYS A 40 2.92 -8.62 -3.77
CA LYS A 40 3.04 -7.82 -4.99
C LYS A 40 3.86 -6.55 -4.78
N GLU A 41 4.07 -6.13 -3.53
CA GLU A 41 4.82 -4.93 -3.19
C GLU A 41 6.31 -5.27 -3.05
N GLU A 42 7.14 -4.70 -3.92
CA GLU A 42 8.57 -5.07 -4.03
C GLU A 42 9.45 -4.51 -2.90
N ASP A 43 8.99 -3.46 -2.20
CA ASP A 43 9.81 -2.68 -1.25
C ASP A 43 9.59 -3.07 0.23
N LEU A 44 8.81 -4.11 0.53
CA LEU A 44 8.46 -4.45 1.91
C LEU A 44 9.51 -5.32 2.61
N GLY A 45 10.41 -5.96 1.86
CA GLY A 45 11.45 -6.83 2.42
C GLY A 45 10.92 -8.04 3.19
N LEU A 46 9.67 -8.44 2.94
CA LEU A 46 9.03 -9.60 3.57
C LEU A 46 9.40 -10.87 2.81
N ASP A 47 9.70 -11.93 3.56
CA ASP A 47 9.85 -13.28 3.00
C ASP A 47 8.60 -14.15 3.25
N ASP A 48 8.65 -15.40 2.79
CA ASP A 48 7.53 -16.33 2.95
C ASP A 48 7.24 -16.69 4.43
N ASP A 49 8.27 -16.68 5.28
CA ASP A 49 8.12 -16.99 6.71
C ASP A 49 7.42 -15.83 7.44
N ASP A 50 7.74 -14.59 7.08
CA ASP A 50 7.05 -13.39 7.56
C ASP A 50 5.56 -13.42 7.18
N LEU A 51 5.25 -13.82 5.94
CA LEU A 51 3.87 -13.93 5.47
C LEU A 51 3.10 -15.08 6.14
N GLU A 52 3.81 -16.14 6.58
CA GLU A 52 3.19 -17.24 7.32
C GLU A 52 2.65 -16.79 8.69
N ILE A 53 3.24 -15.74 9.29
CA ILE A 53 2.77 -15.15 10.56
C ILE A 53 1.32 -14.68 10.43
N PHE A 54 0.94 -14.09 9.28
CA PHE A 54 -0.44 -13.63 9.04
C PHE A 54 -1.44 -14.79 9.06
N ARG A 55 -1.07 -15.96 8.53
CA ARG A 55 -1.91 -17.17 8.59
C ARG A 55 -1.97 -17.74 10.02
N LYS A 56 -0.83 -17.89 10.67
CA LYS A 56 -0.71 -18.46 12.03
C LYS A 56 -1.46 -17.63 13.07
N GLN A 57 -1.31 -16.31 13.02
CA GLN A 57 -1.96 -15.38 13.94
C GLN A 57 -3.34 -14.91 13.45
N LYS A 58 -3.75 -15.32 12.26
CA LYS A 58 -5.03 -14.96 11.64
C LYS A 58 -5.21 -13.44 11.50
N ILE A 59 -4.13 -12.74 11.16
CA ILE A 59 -4.11 -11.28 10.97
C ILE A 59 -4.80 -10.94 9.65
N MET A 60 -5.95 -10.28 9.72
CA MET A 60 -6.63 -9.75 8.55
C MET A 60 -6.31 -8.27 8.34
N GLY A 61 -6.69 -7.69 7.20
CA GLY A 61 -6.27 -6.33 6.84
C GLY A 61 -6.71 -5.27 7.84
N ARG A 62 -7.88 -5.45 8.50
CA ARG A 62 -8.30 -4.57 9.60
C ARG A 62 -7.34 -4.61 10.80
N ASP A 63 -6.84 -5.79 11.15
CA ASP A 63 -5.93 -5.95 12.29
C ASP A 63 -4.56 -5.38 11.94
N PHE A 64 -4.05 -5.69 10.74
CA PHE A 64 -2.80 -5.13 10.21
C PHE A 64 -2.76 -3.59 10.30
N LEU A 65 -3.82 -2.92 9.82
CA LEU A 65 -3.92 -1.46 9.88
C LEU A 65 -4.13 -0.90 11.30
N LYS A 66 -4.48 -1.76 12.27
CA LYS A 66 -4.64 -1.37 13.67
C LYS A 66 -3.34 -1.54 14.46
N THR A 67 -2.46 -2.45 14.03
CA THR A 67 -1.16 -2.74 14.65
C THR A 67 -0.16 -1.59 14.46
N SER A 68 -0.35 -0.69 13.49
CA SER A 68 0.49 0.50 13.26
C SER A 68 0.38 1.59 14.34
N LYS A 69 -0.05 1.23 15.55
CA LYS A 69 -0.15 2.11 16.73
C LYS A 69 0.69 1.55 17.88
N GLU A 70 1.95 1.27 17.60
CA GLU A 70 2.98 1.11 18.64
C GLU A 70 3.85 2.38 18.60
N GLU A 71 3.67 3.23 19.61
CA GLU A 71 4.55 4.38 19.88
C GLU A 71 5.93 3.82 20.28
N PHE A 72 6.94 4.01 19.42
CA PHE A 72 8.35 3.90 19.81
C PHE A 72 8.81 5.16 20.54
#